data_AF-A0A845U584-F1
#
_entry.id   AF-A0A845U584-F1
#
_cell.length_a   1.000
_cell.length_b   1.000
_cell.length_c   1.000
_cell.angle_alpha   90.00
_cell.angle_beta   90.00
_cell.angle_gamma   90.00
#
_symmetry.space_group_name_H-M   'P 1'
#
loop_
_entity.id
_entity.type
_entity.pdbx_description
1 polymer ?
#
loop_
_entity_poly.entity_id
_entity_poly.type
_entity_poly.pdbx_seq_one_letter_code
_entity_poly.pdbx_strand_id
1 'polypeptide(L)'
;MPRELTHFLGMAISIGVLSLAGAGISQPAAAQTVVSVESSPQLFAVLCAIQTAGYDADTNPASLNPVRAALRPELLAKKGPAVDQLKAFYKEHELAEGGATLSRYVSFGLVVGSAPNFEFTVPHDQLPPDVLALEGFNEILSAYYREAEIERIWARVAPEYARQVRRLERGVGDIAFVSAGYLREILEPNPRHT
;
A
#
# COMPACT_ATOMS: atom_id res chain seq x y z
N MET A 1 42.12 -39.48 56.36
CA MET A 1 41.31 -40.46 55.60
C MET A 1 39.83 -40.17 55.89
N PRO A 2 38.89 -40.40 54.96
CA PRO A 2 38.78 -39.76 53.65
C PRO A 2 37.34 -39.27 53.34
N ARG A 3 37.22 -38.30 52.41
CA ARG A 3 36.32 -38.29 51.22
C ARG A 3 34.79 -38.45 51.36
N GLU A 4 33.91 -37.85 50.55
CA GLU A 4 33.87 -36.72 49.63
C GLU A 4 32.38 -36.30 49.62
N LEU A 5 32.10 -35.01 49.63
CA LEU A 5 30.74 -34.47 49.52
C LEU A 5 30.46 -34.23 48.03
N THR A 6 29.91 -35.24 47.35
CA THR A 6 29.38 -35.15 45.98
C THR A 6 28.05 -34.40 46.00
N HIS A 7 27.96 -33.21 45.41
CA HIS A 7 26.74 -32.66 44.78
C HIS A 7 27.08 -31.32 44.09
N PHE A 8 27.62 -31.38 42.86
CA PHE A 8 27.53 -30.28 41.89
C PHE A 8 27.07 -30.88 40.57
N LEU A 9 25.77 -30.74 40.35
CA LEU A 9 25.04 -31.19 39.18
C LEU A 9 25.57 -30.44 37.94
N GLY A 10 26.16 -31.20 37.02
CA GLY A 10 26.74 -30.71 35.78
C GLY A 10 25.69 -30.11 34.85
N MET A 11 25.95 -28.85 34.48
CA MET A 11 25.37 -28.13 33.37
C MET A 11 25.99 -28.64 32.07
N ALA A 12 25.23 -29.37 31.25
CA ALA A 12 25.53 -29.64 29.84
C ALA A 12 24.22 -29.94 29.11
N ILE A 13 23.51 -28.89 28.67
CA ILE A 13 22.39 -29.03 27.73
C ILE A 13 22.93 -28.88 26.31
N SER A 14 22.70 -29.95 25.56
CA SER A 14 23.04 -30.15 24.17
C SER A 14 22.42 -29.12 23.22
N ILE A 15 23.18 -28.90 22.16
CA ILE A 15 22.89 -28.22 20.89
C ILE A 15 21.43 -28.38 20.44
N GLY A 16 20.71 -27.26 20.40
CA GLY A 16 19.52 -27.08 19.59
C GLY A 16 19.78 -25.93 18.62
N VAL A 17 19.94 -26.25 17.34
CA VAL A 17 20.01 -25.30 16.22
C VAL A 17 18.78 -24.40 16.29
N LEU A 18 18.95 -23.16 16.75
CA LEU A 18 17.88 -22.18 16.79
C LEU A 18 17.72 -21.61 15.38
N SER A 19 16.70 -22.13 14.71
CA SER A 19 16.17 -21.64 13.44
C SER A 19 16.16 -20.11 13.42
N LEU A 20 16.94 -19.52 12.51
CA LEU A 20 16.90 -18.09 12.24
C LEU A 20 15.46 -17.75 11.85
N ALA A 21 14.82 -17.01 12.75
CA ALA A 21 13.56 -16.35 12.51
C ALA A 21 13.66 -15.57 11.20
N GLY A 22 13.04 -16.10 10.15
CA GLY A 22 12.49 -15.29 9.08
C GLY A 22 11.38 -14.43 9.69
N ALA A 23 11.77 -13.37 10.40
CA ALA A 23 10.91 -12.22 10.61
C ALA A 23 10.72 -11.63 9.21
N GLY A 24 9.73 -12.17 8.49
CA GLY A 24 9.07 -11.45 7.43
C GLY A 24 8.74 -10.10 8.02
N ILE A 25 9.40 -9.06 7.51
CA ILE A 25 8.94 -7.70 7.70
C ILE A 25 7.57 -7.70 7.03
N SER A 26 6.52 -7.98 7.80
CA SER A 26 5.17 -7.59 7.45
C SER A 26 5.21 -6.07 7.40
N GLN A 27 5.58 -5.53 6.24
CA GLN A 27 5.33 -4.15 5.93
C GLN A 27 3.85 -3.92 6.23
N PRO A 28 3.49 -2.87 6.97
CA PRO A 28 2.09 -2.55 7.14
C PRO A 28 1.53 -2.35 5.73
N ALA A 29 0.48 -3.10 5.37
CA ALA A 29 -0.16 -3.01 4.05
C ALA A 29 -0.49 -1.55 3.66
N ALA A 30 -0.71 -0.69 4.66
CA ALA A 30 -0.85 0.75 4.50
C ALA A 30 0.33 1.43 3.78
N ALA A 31 1.58 1.06 4.05
CA ALA A 31 2.76 1.65 3.40
C ALA A 31 2.85 1.22 1.92
N GLN A 32 2.52 -0.03 1.61
CA GLN A 32 2.50 -0.53 0.22
C GLN A 32 1.37 0.14 -0.58
N THR A 33 0.19 0.30 0.03
CA THR A 33 -0.92 1.02 -0.60
C THR A 33 -0.56 2.49 -0.84
N VAL A 34 0.11 3.16 0.09
CA VAL A 34 0.55 4.56 -0.09
C VAL A 34 1.55 4.68 -1.25
N VAL A 35 2.58 3.83 -1.30
CA VAL A 35 3.60 3.85 -2.37
C VAL A 35 3.04 3.48 -3.75
N SER A 36 2.03 2.59 -3.80
CA SER A 36 1.37 2.21 -5.06
C SER A 36 0.47 3.32 -5.61
N VAL A 37 -0.25 4.03 -4.73
CA VAL A 37 -1.08 5.20 -5.10
C VAL A 37 -0.23 6.36 -5.60
N GLU A 38 0.97 6.53 -5.06
CA GLU A 38 1.93 7.56 -5.48
C GLU A 38 2.43 7.38 -6.92
N SER A 39 2.42 6.14 -7.43
CA SER A 39 3.03 5.78 -8.73
C SER A 39 2.01 5.53 -9.85
N SER A 40 0.71 5.47 -9.53
CA SER A 40 -0.34 5.08 -10.49
C SER A 40 -1.50 6.09 -10.54
N PRO A 41 -1.58 6.92 -11.59
CA PRO A 41 -2.74 7.78 -11.86
C PRO A 41 -4.08 7.03 -11.89
N GLN A 42 -4.04 5.77 -12.33
CA GLN A 42 -5.19 4.87 -12.41
C GLN A 42 -5.72 4.54 -11.02
N LEU A 43 -4.82 4.13 -10.12
CA LEU A 43 -5.18 3.80 -8.74
C LEU A 43 -5.69 5.05 -8.01
N PHE A 44 -5.10 6.22 -8.28
CA PHE A 44 -5.63 7.49 -7.76
C PHE A 44 -7.06 7.77 -8.22
N ALA A 45 -7.37 7.55 -9.50
CA ALA A 45 -8.72 7.75 -10.03
C ALA A 45 -9.74 6.82 -9.36
N VAL A 46 -9.40 5.54 -9.19
CA VAL A 46 -10.26 4.56 -8.51
C VAL A 46 -10.50 4.94 -7.04
N LEU A 47 -9.46 5.37 -6.32
CA LEU A 47 -9.59 5.81 -4.94
C LEU A 47 -10.45 7.08 -4.81
N CYS A 48 -10.33 8.02 -5.75
CA CYS A 48 -11.20 9.19 -5.80
C CYS A 48 -12.66 8.78 -6.06
N ALA A 49 -12.88 7.78 -6.91
CA ALA A 49 -14.22 7.30 -7.24
C ALA A 49 -14.92 6.69 -6.02
N ILE A 50 -14.28 5.74 -5.32
CA ILE A 50 -14.87 5.14 -4.11
C ILE A 50 -15.06 6.18 -2.98
N GLN A 51 -14.16 7.17 -2.88
CA GLN A 51 -14.30 8.24 -1.90
C GLN A 51 -15.52 9.12 -2.20
N THR A 52 -15.76 9.47 -3.46
CA THR A 52 -16.97 10.18 -3.90
C THR A 52 -18.22 9.34 -3.73
N ALA A 53 -18.10 8.02 -3.87
CA ALA A 53 -19.21 7.09 -3.65
C ALA A 53 -19.65 7.01 -2.19
N GLY A 54 -18.80 7.46 -1.26
CA GLY A 54 -19.09 7.49 0.18
C GLY A 54 -18.29 6.50 1.01
N TYR A 55 -17.27 5.85 0.43
CA TYR A 55 -16.37 4.99 1.20
C TYR A 55 -15.71 5.79 2.33
N ASP A 56 -15.92 5.33 3.56
CA ASP A 56 -15.35 5.94 4.75
C ASP A 56 -14.26 5.04 5.34
N ALA A 57 -13.01 5.42 5.08
CA ALA A 57 -11.83 4.70 5.56
C ALA A 57 -11.43 5.09 7.01
N ASP A 58 -12.28 5.80 7.75
CA ASP A 58 -11.98 6.45 9.05
C ASP A 58 -11.70 5.47 10.22
N THR A 59 -11.22 4.26 9.96
CA THR A 59 -10.70 3.37 11.02
C THR A 59 -9.21 3.55 11.30
N ASN A 60 -8.43 4.27 10.48
CA ASN A 60 -7.02 4.50 10.81
C ASN A 60 -6.49 5.91 10.49
N PRO A 61 -6.55 6.85 11.46
CA PRO A 61 -6.05 8.22 11.29
C PRO A 61 -4.53 8.31 11.06
N ALA A 62 -3.76 7.25 11.35
CA ALA A 62 -2.31 7.21 11.09
C ALA A 62 -1.95 6.98 9.61
N SER A 63 -2.94 6.60 8.76
CA SER A 63 -2.76 6.38 7.32
C SER A 63 -3.18 7.58 6.45
N LEU A 64 -3.68 8.65 7.08
CA LEU A 64 -4.18 9.83 6.38
C LEU A 64 -3.02 10.69 5.89
N ASN A 65 -2.67 10.54 4.61
CA ASN A 65 -1.91 11.58 3.92
C ASN A 65 -2.73 12.89 3.97
N PRO A 66 -2.19 14.01 4.48
CA PRO A 66 -2.92 15.27 4.62
C PRO A 66 -3.52 15.77 3.30
N VAL A 67 -2.89 15.41 2.17
CA VAL A 67 -3.42 15.72 0.84
C VAL A 67 -4.75 15.01 0.57
N ARG A 68 -4.88 13.73 0.98
CA ARG A 68 -6.14 12.98 0.83
C ARG A 68 -7.25 13.55 1.70
N ALA A 69 -6.93 13.94 2.93
CA ALA A 69 -7.89 14.55 3.85
C ALA A 69 -8.46 15.88 3.28
N ALA A 70 -7.61 16.69 2.65
CA ALA A 70 -8.03 17.95 2.02
C ALA A 70 -8.91 17.75 0.77
N LEU A 71 -8.74 16.64 0.04
CA LEU A 71 -9.52 16.34 -1.17
C LEU A 71 -10.93 15.80 -0.85
N ARG A 72 -11.11 15.14 0.30
CA ARG A 72 -12.37 14.51 0.70
C ARG A 72 -13.61 15.42 0.56
N PRO A 73 -13.64 16.65 1.12
CA PRO A 73 -14.82 17.50 0.98
C PRO A 73 -15.09 17.90 -0.47
N GLU A 74 -14.05 18.12 -1.28
CA GLU A 74 -14.19 18.45 -2.71
C GLU A 74 -14.79 17.27 -3.48
N LEU A 75 -14.33 16.04 -3.19
CA LEU A 75 -14.79 14.82 -3.83
C LEU A 75 -16.23 14.46 -3.45
N LEU A 76 -16.60 14.65 -2.17
CA LEU A 76 -17.98 14.42 -1.69
C LEU A 76 -18.98 15.45 -2.23
N ALA A 77 -18.51 16.67 -2.54
CA ALA A 77 -19.34 17.72 -3.13
C ALA A 77 -19.61 17.51 -4.63
N LYS A 78 -18.93 16.56 -5.30
CA LYS A 78 -19.18 16.24 -6.71
C LYS A 78 -20.59 15.72 -6.91
N LYS A 79 -21.22 16.17 -7.99
CA LYS A 79 -22.58 15.81 -8.42
C LYS A 79 -22.63 15.73 -9.93
N GLY A 80 -23.54 14.91 -10.44
CA GLY A 80 -23.76 14.72 -11.87
C GLY A 80 -24.21 13.29 -12.16
N PRO A 81 -24.69 13.02 -13.38
CA PRO A 81 -25.20 11.71 -13.75
C PRO A 81 -24.16 10.59 -13.62
N ALA A 82 -22.89 10.86 -13.95
CA ALA A 82 -21.83 9.85 -13.79
C ALA A 82 -21.50 9.61 -12.31
N VAL A 83 -21.52 10.66 -11.48
CA VAL A 83 -21.37 10.53 -10.02
C VAL A 83 -22.50 9.72 -9.40
N ASP A 84 -23.75 9.92 -9.85
CA ASP A 84 -24.90 9.19 -9.33
C ASP A 84 -24.85 7.71 -9.75
N GLN A 85 -24.46 7.42 -10.99
CA GLN A 85 -24.23 6.06 -11.47
C GLN A 85 -23.11 5.36 -10.69
N LEU A 86 -22.00 6.06 -10.44
CA LEU A 86 -20.90 5.57 -9.61
C LEU A 86 -21.36 5.22 -8.18
N LYS A 87 -22.16 6.07 -7.55
CA LYS A 87 -22.72 5.83 -6.21
C LYS A 87 -23.64 4.61 -6.19
N ALA A 88 -24.50 4.47 -7.20
CA ALA A 88 -25.38 3.31 -7.33
C ALA A 88 -24.56 2.02 -7.48
N PHE A 89 -23.61 2.00 -8.42
CA PHE A 89 -22.74 0.85 -8.63
C PHE A 89 -21.95 0.48 -7.38
N TYR A 90 -21.37 1.47 -6.69
CA TYR A 90 -20.63 1.23 -5.45
C TYR A 90 -21.53 0.57 -4.40
N LYS A 91 -22.75 1.08 -4.20
CA LYS A 91 -23.70 0.56 -3.21
C LYS A 91 -24.13 -0.88 -3.51
N GLU A 92 -24.24 -1.25 -4.78
CA GLU A 92 -24.57 -2.61 -5.21
C GLU A 92 -23.41 -3.59 -4.98
N HIS A 93 -22.16 -3.10 -5.05
CA HIS A 93 -20.95 -3.91 -4.96
C HIS A 93 -20.23 -3.82 -3.61
N GLU A 94 -20.74 -3.02 -2.67
CA GLU A 94 -20.20 -2.90 -1.32
C GLU A 94 -20.35 -4.22 -0.54
N LEU A 95 -19.27 -4.64 0.11
CA LEU A 95 -19.25 -5.78 1.03
C LEU A 95 -19.48 -5.29 2.46
N ALA A 96 -19.96 -6.21 3.32
CA ALA A 96 -20.13 -5.97 4.75
C ALA A 96 -18.84 -5.51 5.44
N GLU A 97 -17.69 -5.99 4.97
CA GLU A 97 -16.38 -5.52 5.43
C GLU A 97 -15.81 -4.45 4.49
N GLY A 98 -15.66 -3.23 5.02
CA GLY A 98 -15.11 -2.10 4.26
C GLY A 98 -13.67 -2.35 3.75
N GLY A 99 -12.88 -3.14 4.47
CA GLY A 99 -11.54 -3.54 4.00
C GLY A 99 -11.58 -4.43 2.75
N ALA A 100 -12.54 -5.36 2.69
CA ALA A 100 -12.73 -6.23 1.52
C ALA A 100 -13.29 -5.45 0.32
N THR A 101 -14.14 -4.45 0.54
CA THR A 101 -14.56 -3.50 -0.50
C THR A 101 -13.36 -2.76 -1.07
N LEU A 102 -12.54 -2.13 -0.22
CA LEU A 102 -11.34 -1.42 -0.66
C LEU A 102 -10.37 -2.32 -1.43
N SER A 103 -10.12 -3.55 -0.93
CA SER A 103 -9.22 -4.49 -1.58
C SER A 103 -9.63 -4.77 -3.03
N ARG A 104 -10.92 -4.97 -3.30
CA ARG A 104 -11.43 -5.23 -4.66
C ARG A 104 -11.18 -4.06 -5.62
N TYR A 105 -11.46 -2.84 -5.17
CA TYR A 105 -11.20 -1.64 -5.97
C TYR A 105 -9.70 -1.38 -6.17
N VAL A 106 -8.86 -1.67 -5.17
CA VAL A 106 -7.40 -1.61 -5.34
C VAL A 106 -6.94 -2.64 -6.36
N SER A 107 -7.39 -3.90 -6.26
CA SER A 107 -7.11 -4.95 -7.25
C SER A 107 -7.52 -4.52 -8.66
N PHE A 108 -8.69 -3.88 -8.81
CA PHE A 108 -9.13 -3.30 -10.08
C PHE A 108 -8.14 -2.25 -10.59
N GLY A 109 -7.74 -1.29 -9.75
CA GLY A 109 -6.79 -0.24 -10.09
C GLY A 109 -5.40 -0.74 -10.53
N LEU A 110 -5.02 -1.96 -10.14
CA LEU A 110 -3.75 -2.59 -10.52
C LEU A 110 -3.78 -3.28 -11.88
N VAL A 111 -4.97 -3.66 -12.36
CA VAL A 111 -5.15 -4.39 -13.63
C VAL A 111 -5.77 -3.55 -14.75
N VAL A 112 -6.01 -2.27 -14.50
CA VAL A 112 -6.49 -1.31 -15.53
C VAL A 112 -5.37 -0.43 -16.05
N GLY A 113 -5.49 -0.09 -17.32
CA GLY A 113 -4.62 0.79 -18.06
C GLY A 113 -4.91 2.26 -17.79
N SER A 114 -4.19 3.12 -18.48
CA SER A 114 -4.25 4.57 -18.29
C SER A 114 -5.64 5.18 -18.47
N ALA A 115 -5.88 6.27 -17.75
CA ALA A 115 -6.99 7.16 -18.01
C ALA A 115 -6.94 7.69 -19.47
N PRO A 116 -8.09 8.05 -20.08
CA PRO A 116 -9.42 8.08 -19.48
C PRO A 116 -10.23 6.78 -19.65
N ASN A 117 -9.73 5.78 -20.38
CA ASN A 117 -10.55 4.61 -20.77
C ASN A 117 -10.46 3.43 -19.79
N PHE A 118 -9.38 3.32 -19.02
CA PHE A 118 -9.21 2.28 -17.99
C PHE A 118 -9.41 0.85 -18.52
N GLU A 119 -8.93 0.57 -19.73
CA GLU A 119 -9.00 -0.76 -20.34
C GLU A 119 -8.16 -1.77 -19.54
N PHE A 120 -8.62 -3.02 -19.42
CA PHE A 120 -7.86 -4.04 -18.71
C PHE A 120 -6.52 -4.34 -19.41
N THR A 121 -5.45 -4.39 -18.62
CA THR A 121 -4.09 -4.70 -19.12
C THR A 121 -3.84 -6.20 -19.24
N VAL A 122 -4.70 -7.01 -18.60
CA VAL A 122 -4.65 -8.46 -18.65
C VAL A 122 -5.90 -9.02 -19.32
N PRO A 123 -5.79 -10.19 -19.98
CA PRO A 123 -6.94 -10.92 -20.50
C PRO A 123 -8.00 -11.22 -19.44
N HIS A 124 -9.27 -11.31 -19.86
CA HIS A 124 -10.41 -11.51 -18.95
C HIS A 124 -10.31 -12.82 -18.15
N ASP A 125 -9.77 -13.90 -18.72
CA ASP A 125 -9.55 -15.19 -18.07
C ASP A 125 -8.47 -15.16 -16.98
N GLN A 126 -7.66 -14.09 -16.93
CA GLN A 126 -6.60 -13.87 -15.94
C GLN A 126 -6.96 -12.78 -14.93
N LEU A 127 -8.18 -12.22 -15.00
CA LEU A 127 -8.62 -11.23 -14.05
C LEU A 127 -8.82 -11.87 -12.65
N PRO A 128 -8.41 -11.17 -11.58
CA PRO A 128 -8.71 -11.61 -10.23
C PRO A 128 -10.23 -11.74 -10.01
N PRO A 129 -10.70 -12.70 -9.20
CA PRO A 129 -12.13 -12.85 -8.87
C PRO A 129 -12.76 -11.56 -8.33
N ASP A 130 -11.98 -10.81 -7.57
CA ASP A 130 -12.29 -9.50 -7.03
C ASP A 130 -12.64 -8.45 -8.10
N VAL A 131 -11.98 -8.53 -9.25
CA VAL A 131 -12.14 -7.59 -10.37
C VAL A 131 -13.27 -8.04 -11.28
N LEU A 132 -13.44 -9.35 -11.47
CA LEU A 132 -14.60 -9.92 -12.17
C LEU A 132 -15.91 -9.52 -11.50
N ALA A 133 -15.93 -9.41 -10.17
CA ALA A 133 -17.07 -8.90 -9.42
C ALA A 133 -17.36 -7.41 -9.67
N LEU A 134 -16.48 -6.66 -10.33
CA LEU A 134 -16.64 -5.25 -10.68
C LEU A 134 -16.72 -5.05 -12.20
N GLU A 135 -17.23 -6.03 -12.94
CA GLU A 135 -17.40 -5.95 -14.39
C GLU A 135 -18.21 -4.70 -14.79
N GLY A 136 -17.76 -3.99 -15.83
CA GLY A 136 -18.36 -2.74 -16.29
C GLY A 136 -17.98 -1.50 -15.49
N PHE A 137 -17.26 -1.63 -14.37
CA PHE A 137 -16.82 -0.48 -13.57
C PHE A 137 -15.88 0.46 -14.36
N ASN A 138 -15.12 -0.04 -15.34
CA ASN A 138 -14.23 0.75 -16.19
C ASN A 138 -14.96 1.86 -16.95
N GLU A 139 -16.16 1.60 -17.46
CA GLU A 139 -16.96 2.59 -18.19
C GLU A 139 -17.50 3.67 -17.26
N ILE A 140 -18.00 3.26 -16.09
CA ILE A 140 -18.48 4.18 -15.05
C ILE A 140 -17.34 5.06 -14.55
N LEU A 141 -16.17 4.46 -14.31
CA LEU A 141 -14.97 5.17 -13.91
C LEU A 141 -14.52 6.16 -14.98
N SER A 142 -14.59 5.79 -16.26
CA SER A 142 -14.28 6.68 -17.39
C SER A 142 -15.20 7.90 -17.43
N ALA A 143 -16.51 7.67 -17.32
CA ALA A 143 -17.50 8.75 -17.30
C ALA A 143 -17.29 9.69 -16.11
N TYR A 144 -17.11 9.12 -14.91
CA TYR A 144 -16.81 9.87 -13.69
C TYR A 144 -15.50 10.67 -13.81
N TYR A 145 -14.43 10.06 -14.34
CA TYR A 145 -13.13 10.70 -14.47
C TYR A 145 -13.21 12.00 -15.29
N ARG A 146 -13.98 11.97 -16.37
CA ARG A 146 -14.25 13.12 -17.24
C ARG A 146 -15.17 14.13 -16.57
N GLU A 147 -16.30 13.69 -16.02
CA GLU A 147 -17.31 14.57 -15.40
C GLU A 147 -16.79 15.30 -14.16
N ALA A 148 -16.04 14.59 -13.30
CA ALA A 148 -15.53 15.16 -12.06
C ALA A 148 -14.19 15.90 -12.22
N GLU A 149 -13.65 15.99 -13.44
CA GLU A 149 -12.36 16.61 -13.78
C GLU A 149 -11.20 16.05 -12.93
N ILE A 150 -11.15 14.72 -12.77
CA ILE A 150 -10.16 14.06 -11.90
C ILE A 150 -8.74 14.29 -12.41
N GLU A 151 -8.55 14.43 -13.72
CA GLU A 151 -7.25 14.81 -14.31
C GLU A 151 -6.71 16.12 -13.73
N ARG A 152 -7.57 17.13 -13.54
CA ARG A 152 -7.19 18.42 -12.98
C ARG A 152 -6.80 18.29 -11.51
N ILE A 153 -7.52 17.45 -10.76
CA ILE A 153 -7.19 17.16 -9.36
C ILE A 153 -5.82 16.47 -9.30
N TRP A 154 -5.59 15.46 -10.15
CA TRP A 154 -4.32 14.76 -10.24
C TRP A 154 -3.16 15.72 -10.57
N ALA A 155 -3.32 16.60 -11.55
CA ALA A 155 -2.28 17.57 -11.92
C ALA A 155 -1.85 18.48 -10.76
N ARG A 156 -2.79 18.85 -9.88
CA ARG A 156 -2.52 19.66 -8.68
C ARG A 156 -1.80 18.87 -7.58
N VAL A 157 -2.09 17.58 -7.48
CA VAL A 157 -1.74 16.74 -6.34
C VAL A 157 -0.49 15.89 -6.60
N ALA A 158 -0.27 15.44 -7.83
CA ALA A 158 0.90 14.64 -8.23
C ALA A 158 2.25 15.28 -7.83
N PRO A 159 2.46 16.60 -7.95
CA PRO A 159 3.71 17.23 -7.52
C PRO A 159 3.97 17.17 -6.01
N GLU A 160 2.91 17.13 -5.19
CA GLU A 160 3.02 16.98 -3.73
C GLU A 160 3.40 15.54 -3.36
N TYR A 161 2.78 14.54 -4.00
CA TYR A 161 3.16 13.14 -3.84
C TYR A 161 4.63 12.90 -4.24
N ALA A 162 5.07 13.44 -5.37
CA ALA A 162 6.45 13.32 -5.83
C ALA A 162 7.48 13.91 -4.83
N ARG A 163 7.10 14.91 -4.01
CA ARG A 163 7.96 15.47 -2.96
C ARG A 163 8.08 14.55 -1.74
N GLN A 164 7.01 13.84 -1.39
CA GLN A 164 6.99 12.90 -0.27
C GLN A 164 7.85 11.67 -0.59
N VAL A 165 7.73 11.13 -1.81
CA VAL A 165 8.58 10.04 -2.32
C VAL A 165 10.07 10.40 -2.22
N ARG A 166 10.49 11.56 -2.76
CA ARG A 166 11.90 12.00 -2.67
C ARG A 166 12.43 12.20 -1.24
N ARG A 167 11.56 12.39 -0.25
CA ARG A 167 11.97 12.45 1.17
C ARG A 167 12.13 11.04 1.73
N LEU A 168 11.23 10.13 1.37
CA LEU A 168 11.29 8.73 1.79
C LEU A 168 12.48 7.99 1.16
N GLU A 169 12.72 8.16 -0.14
CA GLU A 169 13.87 7.60 -0.87
C GLU A 169 15.21 8.01 -0.25
N ARG A 170 15.33 9.27 0.21
CA ARG A 170 16.51 9.74 0.94
C ARG A 170 16.64 9.04 2.29
N GLY A 171 15.56 8.95 3.06
CA GLY A 171 15.59 8.24 4.35
C GLY A 171 15.92 6.75 4.24
N VAL A 172 15.43 6.07 3.21
CA VAL A 172 15.77 4.64 2.94
C VAL A 172 17.19 4.50 2.41
N GLY A 173 17.64 5.43 1.55
CA GLY A 173 19.02 5.48 1.08
C GLY A 173 20.02 5.65 2.23
N ASP A 174 19.70 6.52 3.19
CA ASP A 174 20.52 6.74 4.38
C ASP A 174 20.61 5.48 5.26
N ILE A 175 19.49 4.76 5.47
CA ILE A 175 19.47 3.52 6.26
C ILE A 175 20.24 2.41 5.53
N ALA A 176 20.01 2.23 4.23
CA ALA A 176 20.74 1.24 3.42
C ALA A 176 22.25 1.53 3.39
N PHE A 177 22.63 2.80 3.35
CA PHE A 177 24.02 3.23 3.41
C PHE A 177 24.65 2.96 4.78
N VAL A 178 23.93 3.21 5.87
CA VAL A 178 24.38 2.89 7.24
C VAL A 178 24.54 1.38 7.42
N SER A 179 23.59 0.57 6.95
CA SER A 179 23.69 -0.90 6.99
C SER A 179 24.86 -1.43 6.15
N ALA A 180 25.10 -0.86 4.96
CA ALA A 180 26.25 -1.20 4.14
C ALA A 180 27.59 -0.78 4.80
N GLY A 181 27.60 0.33 5.53
CA GLY A 181 28.73 0.78 6.34
C GLY A 181 29.09 -0.21 7.45
N TYR A 182 28.09 -0.64 8.24
CA TYR A 182 28.29 -1.67 9.27
C TYR A 182 28.77 -3.02 8.70
N LEU A 183 28.22 -3.44 7.55
CA LEU A 183 28.68 -4.67 6.90
C LEU A 183 30.13 -4.57 6.42
N ARG A 184 30.54 -3.42 5.88
CA ARG A 184 31.92 -3.20 5.42
C ARG A 184 32.91 -3.20 6.58
N GLU A 185 32.56 -2.63 7.73
CA GLU A 185 33.41 -2.60 8.92
C GLU A 185 33.57 -3.99 9.57
N ILE A 186 32.56 -4.86 9.46
CA ILE A 186 32.65 -6.25 9.94
C ILE A 186 33.46 -7.15 8.97
N LEU A 187 33.43 -6.85 7.66
CA LEU A 187 34.10 -7.65 6.63
C LEU A 187 35.55 -7.24 6.35
N GLU A 188 35.98 -6.04 6.74
CA GLU A 188 37.38 -5.63 6.73
C GLU A 188 37.94 -5.51 8.16
N PRO A 189 38.45 -6.60 8.77
CA PRO A 189 39.21 -6.49 10.00
C PRO A 189 40.47 -5.68 9.72
N ASN A 190 40.54 -4.46 10.25
CA ASN A 190 41.73 -3.61 10.23
C ASN A 190 42.98 -4.40 10.66
N PRO A 191 43.94 -4.70 9.77
CA PRO A 191 45.17 -5.35 10.17
C PRO A 191 46.16 -4.25 10.56
N ARG A 192 46.13 -3.81 11.82
CA ARG A 192 47.30 -3.25 12.53
C ARG A 192 46.92 -2.78 13.94
N HIS A 193 47.41 -3.51 14.93
CA HIS A 193 48.18 -2.97 16.05
C HIS A 193 49.00 -4.12 16.65
N THR A 194 50.21 -4.32 16.10
CA THR A 194 51.36 -4.90 16.83
C THR A 194 52.28 -3.76 17.21
#